data_AF-A0A3B1IZK6-F1
#
_entry.id   AF-A0A3B1IZK6-F1
#
_cell.length_a   1.000
_cell.length_b   1.000
_cell.length_c   1.000
_cell.angle_alpha   90.00
_cell.angle_beta   90.00
_cell.angle_gamma   90.00
#
_symmetry.space_group_name_H-M   'P 1'
#
loop_
_entity.id
_entity.type
_entity.pdbx_description
1 polymer ?
#
loop_
_entity_poly.entity_id
_entity_poly.type
_entity_poly.pdbx_seq_one_letter_code
_entity_poly.pdbx_strand_id
1 'polypeptide(L)'
;MYIYVYICIYMYIYVYICIYMYIYVYIMCVCVCYRKMSRNTLSTNQELRAGDFLISNNREFKAIFQDDGNFVVYGWKPLWASDTAGKSGKFLIMQEDGNLVIYNNDEGPVWASDSWQGDQSLKNHLTLHDDGRLTVRRDCKVCWTVNE
;
A
#
# COMPACT_ATOMS: atom_id res chain seq x y z
N MET A 1 -15.29 -50.01 -21.60
CA MET A 1 -14.05 -49.65 -20.87
C MET A 1 -13.65 -48.19 -21.09
N TYR A 2 -13.55 -47.70 -22.33
CA TYR A 2 -13.15 -46.32 -22.66
C TYR A 2 -14.01 -45.21 -22.03
N ILE A 3 -15.34 -45.38 -21.98
CA ILE A 3 -16.27 -44.37 -21.40
C ILE A 3 -16.01 -44.17 -19.90
N TYR A 4 -15.79 -45.25 -19.15
CA TYR A 4 -15.49 -45.17 -17.72
C TYR A 4 -14.17 -44.45 -17.45
N VAL A 5 -13.13 -44.74 -18.25
CA VAL A 5 -11.83 -44.06 -18.15
C VAL A 5 -11.97 -42.56 -18.45
N TYR A 6 -12.74 -42.20 -19.48
CA TYR A 6 -13.00 -40.81 -19.84
C TYR A 6 -13.73 -40.04 -18.72
N ILE A 7 -14.77 -40.63 -18.13
CA ILE A 7 -15.52 -40.03 -17.00
C ILE A 7 -14.59 -39.83 -15.79
N CYS A 8 -13.76 -40.81 -15.45
CA CYS A 8 -12.81 -40.70 -14.33
C CYS A 8 -11.78 -39.58 -14.55
N ILE A 9 -11.23 -39.46 -15.77
CA ILE A 9 -10.29 -38.38 -16.12
C ILE A 9 -10.99 -37.01 -16.04
N TYR A 10 -12.21 -36.91 -16.58
CA TYR A 10 -12.99 -35.67 -16.54
C TYR A 10 -13.29 -35.24 -15.10
N MET A 11 -13.73 -36.17 -14.24
CA MET A 11 -13.98 -35.89 -12.82
C MET A 11 -12.69 -35.47 -12.09
N TYR A 12 -11.56 -36.12 -12.38
CA TYR A 12 -10.26 -35.75 -11.79
C TYR A 12 -9.83 -34.33 -12.19
N ILE A 13 -9.95 -33.99 -13.48
CA ILE A 13 -9.63 -32.64 -13.98
C ILE A 13 -10.57 -31.60 -13.36
N TYR A 14 -11.87 -31.91 -13.26
CA TYR A 14 -12.85 -31.00 -12.64
C TYR A 14 -12.50 -30.71 -11.18
N VAL A 15 -12.21 -31.75 -10.38
CA VAL A 15 -11.81 -31.60 -8.98
C VAL A 15 -10.52 -30.78 -8.86
N TYR A 16 -9.52 -31.04 -9.71
CA TYR A 16 -8.27 -30.28 -9.72
C TYR A 16 -8.51 -28.79 -10.02
N ILE A 17 -9.33 -28.46 -11.01
CA ILE A 17 -9.70 -27.08 -11.36
C ILE A 17 -10.44 -26.42 -10.18
N CYS A 18 -11.39 -27.10 -9.54
CA CYS A 18 -12.11 -26.57 -8.39
C CYS A 18 -11.18 -26.27 -7.21
N ILE A 19 -10.25 -27.17 -6.90
CA ILE A 19 -9.26 -26.97 -5.84
C ILE A 19 -8.35 -25.80 -6.18
N TYR A 20 -7.84 -25.73 -7.41
CA TYR A 20 -7.00 -24.62 -7.86
C TYR A 20 -7.73 -23.27 -7.76
N MET A 21 -8.98 -23.21 -8.23
CA MET A 21 -9.82 -22.02 -8.14
C MET A 21 -10.11 -21.63 -6.70
N TYR A 22 -10.41 -22.59 -5.83
CA TYR A 22 -10.62 -22.34 -4.40
C TYR A 22 -9.36 -21.79 -3.72
N ILE A 23 -8.20 -22.42 -3.97
CA ILE A 23 -6.90 -21.96 -3.45
C ILE A 23 -6.60 -20.55 -3.96
N TYR A 24 -6.82 -20.29 -5.25
CA TYR A 24 -6.62 -18.97 -5.84
C TYR A 24 -7.48 -17.91 -5.17
N VAL A 25 -8.79 -18.17 -5.01
CA VAL A 25 -9.71 -17.25 -4.32
C VAL A 25 -9.31 -17.07 -2.86
N TYR A 26 -8.97 -18.15 -2.15
CA TYR A 26 -8.53 -18.09 -0.76
C TYR A 26 -7.26 -17.26 -0.60
N ILE A 27 -6.24 -17.48 -1.44
CA ILE A 27 -4.99 -16.70 -1.43
C ILE A 27 -5.29 -15.24 -1.73
N MET A 28 -6.09 -14.94 -2.76
CA MET A 28 -6.45 -13.55 -3.08
C MET A 28 -7.20 -12.87 -1.92
N CYS A 29 -8.13 -13.56 -1.27
CA CYS A 29 -8.86 -13.04 -0.12
C CYS A 29 -7.93 -12.78 1.07
N VAL A 30 -7.03 -13.73 1.38
CA VAL A 30 -6.02 -13.57 2.44
C VAL A 30 -5.03 -12.46 2.11
N CYS A 31 -4.57 -12.32 0.86
CA CYS A 31 -3.69 -11.24 0.42
C CYS A 31 -4.38 -9.87 0.55
N VAL A 32 -5.66 -9.76 0.20
CA VAL A 32 -6.45 -8.53 0.38
C VAL A 32 -6.67 -8.22 1.87
N CYS A 33 -7.00 -9.22 2.70
CA CYS A 33 -7.14 -9.06 4.14
C CYS A 33 -5.82 -8.70 4.84
N TYR A 34 -4.70 -9.28 4.40
CA TYR A 34 -3.36 -8.95 4.90
C TYR A 34 -2.95 -7.53 4.49
N ARG A 35 -3.34 -7.07 3.29
CA ARG A 35 -3.20 -5.65 2.91
C ARG A 35 -4.02 -4.72 3.82
N LYS A 36 -5.18 -5.17 4.30
CA LYS A 36 -6.11 -4.41 5.14
C LYS A 36 -5.77 -4.38 6.63
N MET A 37 -4.83 -5.20 7.10
CA MET A 37 -4.32 -5.06 8.48
C MET A 37 -3.58 -3.73 8.59
N SER A 38 -3.93 -2.94 9.59
CA SER A 38 -3.32 -1.64 9.83
C SER A 38 -1.82 -1.80 10.10
N ARG A 39 -0.99 -1.40 9.15
CA ARG A 39 0.48 -1.41 9.25
C ARG A 39 0.94 -0.03 9.68
N ASN A 40 2.06 0.08 10.37
CA ASN A 40 2.70 1.36 10.64
C ASN A 40 3.69 1.76 9.53
N THR A 41 3.85 0.93 8.49
CA THR A 41 4.83 1.13 7.42
C THR A 41 4.30 0.76 6.02
N LEU A 42 4.80 1.45 5.01
CA LEU A 42 4.58 1.23 3.58
C LEU A 42 5.94 1.07 2.89
N SER A 43 6.19 -0.09 2.29
CA SER A 43 7.48 -0.43 1.64
C SER A 43 7.55 0.03 0.18
N THR A 44 8.74 -0.03 -0.43
CA THR A 44 8.96 0.22 -1.86
C THR A 44 7.91 -0.49 -2.74
N ASN A 45 7.41 0.25 -3.74
CA ASN A 45 6.39 -0.17 -4.70
C ASN A 45 5.04 -0.57 -4.07
N GLN A 46 4.84 -0.27 -2.79
CA GLN A 46 3.53 -0.37 -2.16
C GLN A 46 2.79 0.96 -2.26
N GLU A 47 1.48 0.84 -2.45
CA GLU A 47 0.56 1.95 -2.57
C GLU A 47 -0.47 1.96 -1.44
N LEU A 48 -0.95 3.15 -1.08
CA LEU A 48 -2.18 3.37 -0.34
C LEU A 48 -3.23 3.91 -1.30
N ARG A 49 -4.40 3.26 -1.32
CA ARG A 49 -5.58 3.72 -2.05
C ARG A 49 -6.51 4.48 -1.12
N ALA A 50 -7.51 5.12 -1.70
CA ALA A 50 -8.55 5.82 -0.95
C ALA A 50 -9.14 4.93 0.15
N GLY A 51 -9.08 5.42 1.39
CA GLY A 51 -9.51 4.72 2.60
C GLY A 51 -8.42 3.90 3.29
N ASP A 52 -7.30 3.61 2.63
CA ASP A 52 -6.17 2.92 3.25
C ASP A 52 -5.42 3.86 4.20
N PHE A 53 -4.85 3.29 5.25
CA PHE A 53 -4.16 4.05 6.28
C PHE A 53 -3.03 3.26 6.93
N LEU A 54 -2.08 4.03 7.48
CA LEU A 54 -1.11 3.56 8.45
C LEU A 54 -1.55 3.98 9.85
N ILE A 55 -1.25 3.15 10.84
CA ILE A 55 -1.47 3.46 12.26
C ILE A 55 -0.18 3.26 13.04
N SER A 56 0.11 4.15 13.99
CA SER A 56 1.25 3.99 14.88
C SER A 56 1.08 2.76 15.80
N ASN A 57 2.16 2.24 16.37
CA ASN A 57 2.11 1.07 17.25
C ASN A 57 1.35 1.36 18.53
N ASN A 58 1.47 2.58 19.06
CA ASN A 58 0.69 3.07 20.20
C ASN A 58 -0.78 3.39 19.84
N ARG A 59 -1.13 3.36 18.54
CA ARG A 59 -2.48 3.64 17.99
C ARG A 59 -2.99 5.06 18.22
N GLU A 60 -2.13 5.99 18.60
CA GLU A 60 -2.49 7.39 18.83
C GLU A 60 -2.45 8.24 17.55
N PHE A 61 -1.71 7.77 16.53
CA PHE A 61 -1.51 8.49 15.28
C PHE A 61 -1.95 7.65 14.09
N LYS A 62 -2.51 8.33 13.08
CA LYS A 62 -3.02 7.70 11.86
C LYS A 62 -2.65 8.54 10.64
N ALA A 63 -1.99 7.93 9.66
CA ALA A 63 -1.77 8.53 8.35
C ALA A 63 -2.75 7.89 7.36
N ILE A 64 -3.66 8.66 6.78
CA ILE A 64 -4.73 8.15 5.93
C ILE A 64 -4.69 8.82 4.56
N PHE A 65 -4.84 8.01 3.50
CA PHE A 65 -5.15 8.53 2.18
C PHE A 65 -6.67 8.60 2.03
N GLN A 66 -7.21 9.80 2.11
CA GLN A 66 -8.65 10.06 2.16
C GLN A 66 -9.30 9.89 0.79
N ASP A 67 -10.62 9.71 0.77
CA ASP A 67 -11.39 9.53 -0.47
C ASP A 67 -11.40 10.77 -1.38
N ASP A 68 -11.08 11.94 -0.83
CA ASP A 68 -10.95 13.21 -1.56
C ASP A 68 -9.57 13.39 -2.23
N GLY A 69 -8.68 12.40 -2.10
CA GLY A 69 -7.33 12.43 -2.67
C GLY A 69 -6.31 13.18 -1.80
N ASN A 70 -6.66 13.52 -0.55
CA ASN A 70 -5.75 14.13 0.40
C ASN A 70 -5.02 13.07 1.24
N PHE A 71 -3.72 13.23 1.46
CA PHE A 71 -2.96 12.42 2.40
C PHE A 71 -2.73 13.19 3.69
N VAL A 72 -3.25 12.68 4.81
CA VAL A 72 -3.29 13.42 6.08
C VAL A 72 -2.77 12.58 7.23
N VAL A 73 -1.94 13.19 8.08
CA VAL A 73 -1.48 12.62 9.34
C VAL A 73 -2.27 13.24 10.48
N TYR A 74 -2.94 12.41 11.26
CA TYR A 74 -3.73 12.77 12.43
C TYR A 74 -3.08 12.27 13.72
N GLY A 75 -3.14 13.10 14.76
CA GLY A 75 -3.18 12.66 16.16
C GLY A 75 -4.56 12.97 16.74
N TRP A 76 -4.62 13.65 17.88
CA TRP A 76 -5.85 14.24 18.41
C TRP A 76 -6.44 15.37 17.53
N LYS A 77 -5.59 15.95 16.68
CA LYS A 77 -5.91 16.95 15.65
C LYS A 77 -5.09 16.65 14.38
N PRO A 78 -5.44 17.18 13.20
CA PRO A 78 -4.57 17.08 12.02
C PRO A 78 -3.20 17.69 12.34
N LEU A 79 -2.13 16.93 12.08
CA LEU A 79 -0.74 17.34 12.27
C LEU A 79 -0.14 17.85 10.96
N TRP A 80 -0.48 17.21 9.84
CA TRP A 80 0.04 17.55 8.52
C TRP A 80 -0.89 17.02 7.42
N ALA A 81 -0.93 17.69 6.27
CA ALA A 81 -1.65 17.24 5.08
C ALA A 81 -0.82 17.54 3.81
N SER A 82 -1.05 16.76 2.75
CA SER A 82 -0.45 17.00 1.43
C SER A 82 -1.12 18.15 0.66
N ASP A 83 -2.25 18.66 1.16
CA ASP A 83 -3.08 19.70 0.52
C ASP A 83 -3.46 19.35 -0.94
N THR A 84 -3.83 18.09 -1.14
CA THR A 84 -4.24 17.54 -2.44
C THR A 84 -5.73 17.21 -2.54
N ALA A 85 -6.52 17.60 -1.54
CA ALA A 85 -7.97 17.43 -1.54
C ALA A 85 -8.59 18.00 -2.83
N GLY A 86 -9.40 17.20 -3.53
CA GLY A 86 -10.08 17.60 -4.77
C GLY A 86 -9.19 17.68 -6.01
N LYS A 87 -7.89 17.37 -5.91
CA LYS A 87 -6.95 17.34 -7.06
C LYS A 87 -6.90 15.99 -7.78
N SER A 88 -7.95 15.17 -7.62
CA SER A 88 -8.09 13.85 -8.25
C SER A 88 -6.96 12.86 -7.92
N GLY A 89 -6.34 12.98 -6.75
CA GLY A 89 -5.38 12.00 -6.25
C GLY A 89 -6.03 10.62 -6.10
N LYS A 90 -5.44 9.58 -6.68
CA LYS A 90 -6.00 8.23 -6.73
C LYS A 90 -5.30 7.24 -5.82
N PHE A 91 -3.98 7.35 -5.73
CA PHE A 91 -3.17 6.52 -4.85
C PHE A 91 -1.87 7.25 -4.47
N LEU A 92 -1.35 6.92 -3.30
CA LEU A 92 -0.04 7.32 -2.81
C LEU A 92 0.90 6.13 -2.94
N ILE A 93 2.10 6.29 -3.50
CA ILE A 93 3.06 5.21 -3.68
C ILE A 93 4.44 5.59 -3.14
N MET A 94 5.08 4.66 -2.43
CA MET A 94 6.49 4.75 -2.06
C MET A 94 7.34 4.19 -3.21
N GLN A 95 7.98 5.05 -3.99
CA GLN A 95 8.72 4.66 -5.19
C GLN A 95 10.11 4.10 -4.87
N GLU A 96 10.69 3.40 -5.84
CA GLU A 96 12.02 2.78 -5.75
C GLU A 96 13.15 3.81 -5.69
N ASP A 97 12.95 4.99 -6.28
CA ASP A 97 13.86 6.14 -6.20
C ASP A 97 13.85 6.85 -4.83
N GLY A 98 13.00 6.42 -3.90
CA GLY A 98 12.87 7.01 -2.57
C GLY A 98 11.95 8.23 -2.53
N ASN A 99 11.23 8.52 -3.61
CA ASN A 99 10.20 9.54 -3.63
C ASN A 99 8.86 8.97 -3.15
N LEU A 100 8.10 9.75 -2.38
CA LEU A 100 6.73 9.44 -2.01
C LEU A 100 5.81 10.32 -2.84
N VAL A 101 4.98 9.72 -3.69
CA VAL A 101 4.23 10.45 -4.72
C VAL A 101 2.75 10.10 -4.70
N ILE A 102 1.90 11.11 -4.87
CA ILE A 102 0.47 10.96 -5.13
C ILE A 102 0.25 11.08 -6.63
N TYR A 103 -0.38 10.08 -7.24
CA TYR A 103 -0.74 10.08 -8.66
C TYR A 103 -2.25 10.20 -8.86
N ASN A 104 -2.66 10.80 -9.97
CA ASN A 104 -4.04 10.80 -10.45
C ASN A 104 -4.33 9.60 -11.40
N ASN A 105 -5.54 9.55 -11.97
CA ASN A 105 -5.95 8.48 -12.91
C ASN A 105 -5.17 8.49 -14.24
N ASP A 106 -4.60 9.64 -14.63
CA ASP A 106 -3.85 9.80 -15.87
C ASP A 106 -2.34 9.57 -15.65
N GLU A 107 -1.96 8.98 -14.51
CA GLU A 107 -0.57 8.78 -14.06
C GLU A 107 0.23 10.10 -13.93
N GLY A 108 -0.47 11.23 -13.84
CA GLY A 108 0.11 12.54 -13.56
C GLY A 108 0.41 12.68 -12.06
N PRO A 109 1.64 13.10 -11.66
CA PRO A 109 1.97 13.35 -10.26
C PRO A 109 1.22 14.60 -9.78
N VAL A 110 0.48 14.46 -8.68
CA VAL A 110 -0.30 15.52 -8.03
C VAL A 110 0.49 16.17 -6.91
N TRP A 111 1.34 15.39 -6.23
CA TRP A 111 2.23 15.82 -5.16
C TRP A 111 3.39 14.84 -5.04
N ALA A 112 4.55 15.32 -4.62
CA ALA A 112 5.72 14.52 -4.30
C ALA A 112 6.37 15.04 -3.02
N SER A 113 7.05 14.16 -2.28
CA SER A 113 7.89 14.55 -1.14
C SER A 113 9.23 15.15 -1.55
N ASP A 114 9.55 15.13 -2.85
CA ASP A 114 10.84 15.55 -3.44
C ASP A 114 12.06 14.90 -2.76
N SER A 115 11.87 13.68 -2.23
CA SER A 115 12.90 12.92 -1.51
C SER A 115 13.63 11.90 -2.39
N TRP A 116 13.51 12.05 -3.71
CA TRP A 116 14.16 11.19 -4.70
C TRP A 116 15.68 11.23 -4.52
N GLN A 117 16.34 10.07 -4.67
CA GLN A 117 17.80 10.03 -4.85
C GLN A 117 18.20 8.95 -5.85
N GLY A 118 19.39 9.10 -6.44
CA GLY A 118 19.83 8.30 -7.58
C GLY A 118 20.21 6.83 -7.31
N ASP A 119 20.25 6.39 -6.05
CA ASP A 119 20.53 4.99 -5.71
C ASP A 119 19.24 4.22 -5.46
N GLN A 120 18.88 3.38 -6.43
CA GLN A 120 17.66 2.56 -6.42
C GLN A 120 17.87 1.15 -5.88
N SER A 121 19.10 0.79 -5.46
CA SER A 121 19.40 -0.56 -4.97
C SER A 121 18.85 -0.85 -3.57
N LEU A 122 18.36 0.19 -2.87
CA LEU A 122 18.01 0.15 -1.46
C LEU A 122 16.50 0.16 -1.24
N LYS A 123 16.05 -0.48 -0.15
CA LYS A 123 14.62 -0.51 0.17
C LYS A 123 14.21 0.77 0.88
N ASN A 124 13.12 1.36 0.39
CA ASN A 124 12.50 2.53 0.97
C ASN A 124 11.27 2.12 1.77
N HIS A 125 11.11 2.74 2.93
CA HIS A 125 10.00 2.52 3.84
C HIS A 125 9.48 3.86 4.33
N LEU A 126 8.22 4.15 4.06
CA LEU A 126 7.49 5.18 4.77
C LEU A 126 7.02 4.57 6.11
N THR A 127 7.30 5.22 7.23
CA THR A 127 6.97 4.73 8.56
C THR A 127 6.33 5.82 9.40
N LEU A 128 5.19 5.50 10.02
CA LEU A 128 4.52 6.34 11.01
C LEU A 128 5.00 5.92 12.41
N HIS A 129 5.64 6.84 13.09
CA HIS A 129 6.19 6.63 14.43
C HIS A 129 5.16 6.95 15.52
N ASP A 130 5.42 6.45 16.72
CA ASP A 130 4.57 6.66 17.90
C ASP A 130 4.61 8.10 18.44
N ASP A 131 5.47 8.96 17.89
CA ASP A 131 5.54 10.40 18.19
C ASP A 131 4.76 11.26 17.18
N GLY A 132 4.09 10.63 16.21
CA GLY A 132 3.33 11.31 15.16
C GLY A 132 4.17 11.78 13.97
N ARG A 133 5.47 11.50 13.95
CA ARG A 133 6.30 11.74 12.76
C ARG A 133 6.06 10.68 11.70
N LEU A 134 5.99 11.14 10.46
CA LEU A 134 5.95 10.28 9.28
C LEU A 134 7.28 10.44 8.53
N THR A 135 8.06 9.37 8.46
CA THR A 135 9.41 9.42 7.86
C THR A 135 9.52 8.51 6.65
N VAL A 136 10.12 8.99 5.58
CA VAL A 136 10.67 8.13 4.52
C VAL A 136 12.07 7.72 4.92
N ARG A 137 12.30 6.42 5.06
CA ARG A 137 13.58 5.83 5.45
C ARG A 137 14.10 4.94 4.32
N ARG A 138 15.37 5.06 3.99
CA ARG A 138 16.10 4.17 3.09
C ARG A 138 17.02 3.31 3.93
N ASP A 139 16.81 1.99 3.93
CA ASP A 139 17.44 1.06 4.88
C ASP A 139 17.45 1.62 6.32
N CYS A 140 18.63 1.91 6.86
CA CYS A 140 18.83 2.45 8.20
C CYS A 140 18.85 3.99 8.28
N LYS A 141 18.74 4.73 7.17
CA LYS A 141 18.87 6.20 7.11
C LYS A 141 17.53 6.89 6.82
N VAL A 142 17.20 7.95 7.56
CA VAL A 142 16.01 8.78 7.29
C VAL A 142 16.31 9.74 6.14
N CYS A 143 15.46 9.73 5.11
CA CYS A 143 15.58 10.54 3.88
C CYS A 143 14.64 11.75 3.88
N TRP A 144 13.49 11.65 4.56
CA TRP A 144 12.53 12.74 4.68
C TRP A 144 11.65 12.54 5.93
N THR A 145 11.17 13.63 6.53
CA THR A 145 10.25 13.60 7.67
C THR A 145 9.22 14.72 7.54
N VAL A 146 8.00 14.46 8.01
CA VAL A 146 7.05 15.53 8.32
C VAL A 146 7.57 16.33 9.54
N ASN A 147 7.53 17.66 9.46
CA ASN A 147 7.93 18.67 10.48
C ASN A 147 9.41 19.09 10.58
N GLU A 148 10.08 19.38 9.47
CA GLU A 148 11.13 20.42 9.44
C GLU A 148 10.71 21.59 8.55
#